data_AF-A0AAU2REW2-F1
#
_entry.id   AF-A0AAU2REW2-F1
#
_cell.length_a   1.000
_cell.length_b   1.000
_cell.length_c   1.000
_cell.angle_alpha   90.00
_cell.angle_beta   90.00
_cell.angle_gamma   90.00
#
_symmetry.space_group_name_H-M   'P 1'
#
loop_
_entity.id
_entity.type
_entity.pdbx_description
1 polymer ?
#
loop_
_entity_poly.entity_id
_entity_poly.type
_entity_poly.pdbx_seq_one_letter_code
_entity_poly.pdbx_strand_id
1 'polypeptide(L)'
;MLVSGGAVAAALLIAVGVPGVAWADEEESNESAVLTEQAIALIANGADEDQVAERIEDALMAPDKEGVTLSTVREAQELVEQPGYGTAAVRQVRGLLLDSLGGKLPSAPEAGRPATGEETGTSVVLDEFRPARGISDGGDAVLLGLGAAAIGGGLWLSHRLRPPHTLRELEHRDRGHRETS
;
A
#
# COMPACT_ATOMS: atom_id res chain seq x y z
N MET A 1 -46.64 -20.08 -15.19
CA MET A 1 -45.67 -19.09 -15.68
C MET A 1 -44.71 -18.79 -14.53
N LEU A 2 -43.57 -19.50 -14.50
CA LEU A 2 -42.51 -19.28 -13.53
C LEU A 2 -41.69 -18.08 -13.98
N VAL A 3 -41.89 -16.94 -13.33
CA VAL A 3 -40.98 -15.79 -13.46
C VAL A 3 -39.77 -16.09 -12.58
N SER A 4 -38.66 -16.33 -13.26
CA SER A 4 -37.32 -16.59 -12.77
C SER A 4 -36.82 -15.52 -11.79
N GLY A 5 -36.61 -15.88 -10.54
CA GLY A 5 -36.01 -15.04 -9.49
C GLY A 5 -34.53 -14.68 -9.70
N GLY A 6 -33.95 -14.98 -10.86
CA GLY A 6 -32.55 -14.69 -11.19
C GLY A 6 -32.29 -13.26 -11.66
N ALA A 7 -33.31 -12.51 -12.06
CA ALA A 7 -33.13 -11.18 -12.66
C ALA A 7 -32.98 -10.04 -11.63
N VAL A 8 -33.37 -10.25 -10.37
CA VAL A 8 -33.34 -9.18 -9.35
C VAL A 8 -31.95 -9.01 -8.72
N ALA A 9 -31.13 -10.06 -8.71
CA ALA A 9 -29.79 -10.01 -8.11
C ALA A 9 -28.77 -9.22 -8.95
N ALA A 10 -28.95 -9.13 -10.27
CA ALA A 10 -28.01 -8.44 -11.15
C ALA A 10 -28.19 -6.90 -11.16
N ALA A 11 -29.37 -6.40 -10.77
CA ALA A 11 -29.66 -4.97 -10.77
C ALA A 11 -29.12 -4.22 -9.53
N LEU A 12 -28.77 -4.94 -8.46
CA LEU A 12 -28.31 -4.35 -7.19
C LEU A 12 -26.79 -4.12 -7.13
N LEU A 13 -26.02 -4.59 -8.11
CA LEU A 13 -24.55 -4.50 -8.13
C LEU A 13 -23.99 -3.24 -8.82
N ILE A 14 -24.82 -2.40 -9.44
CA ILE A 14 -24.36 -1.21 -10.19
C ILE A 14 -24.29 0.04 -9.27
N ALA A 15 -24.75 -0.04 -8.02
CA ALA A 15 -24.75 1.08 -7.08
C ALA A 15 -23.48 1.20 -6.20
N VAL A 16 -22.40 0.49 -6.53
CA VAL A 16 -21.13 0.63 -5.81
C VAL A 16 -20.24 1.64 -6.53
N GLY A 17 -20.34 2.89 -6.07
CA GLY A 17 -19.24 3.86 -6.01
C GLY A 17 -18.50 4.13 -7.30
N VAL A 18 -18.93 5.15 -8.04
CA VAL A 18 -17.95 6.00 -8.74
C VAL A 18 -17.23 6.76 -7.62
N PRO A 19 -15.94 6.51 -7.34
CA PRO A 19 -15.22 7.38 -6.43
C PRO A 19 -15.25 8.77 -7.07
N GLY A 20 -15.83 9.73 -6.35
CA GLY A 20 -15.72 11.13 -6.75
C GLY A 20 -14.26 11.45 -6.95
N VAL A 21 -13.91 11.99 -8.11
CA VAL A 21 -12.56 12.47 -8.38
C VAL A 21 -12.37 13.69 -7.49
N ALA A 22 -11.85 13.47 -6.29
CA ALA A 22 -11.38 14.53 -5.42
C ALA A 22 -10.09 15.05 -6.05
N TRP A 23 -10.18 16.22 -6.67
CA TRP A 23 -9.00 16.99 -7.03
C TRP A 23 -8.46 17.56 -5.71
N ALA A 24 -7.53 16.84 -5.09
CA ALA A 24 -6.71 17.38 -4.03
C ALA A 24 -5.73 18.35 -4.71
N ASP A 25 -6.12 19.62 -4.77
CA ASP A 25 -5.16 20.69 -4.98
C ASP A 25 -4.42 20.81 -3.63
N GLU A 26 -3.31 20.08 -3.49
CA GLU A 26 -2.45 20.16 -2.32
C GLU A 26 -1.80 21.54 -2.34
N GLU A 27 -2.41 22.48 -1.63
CA GLU A 27 -1.78 23.77 -1.35
C GLU A 27 -0.53 23.48 -0.52
N GLU A 28 0.63 23.62 -1.15
CA GLU A 28 1.92 23.34 -0.53
C GLU A 28 2.14 24.25 0.68
N SER A 29 2.59 23.67 1.80
CA SER A 29 2.76 24.43 3.03
C SER A 29 3.83 25.52 2.86
N ASN A 30 3.56 26.71 3.40
CA ASN A 30 4.51 27.82 3.43
C ASN A 30 5.42 27.80 4.67
N GLU A 31 5.26 26.81 5.55
CA GLU A 31 5.96 26.70 6.83
C GLU A 31 7.06 25.65 6.78
N SER A 32 8.30 26.06 7.04
CA SER A 32 9.47 25.16 7.08
C SER A 32 9.31 24.02 8.07
N ALA A 33 8.71 24.26 9.24
CA ALA A 33 8.50 23.23 10.24
C ALA A 33 7.56 22.12 9.73
N VAL A 34 6.45 22.49 9.09
CA VAL A 34 5.51 21.54 8.50
C VAL A 34 6.14 20.73 7.38
N LEU A 35 6.90 21.37 6.49
CA LEU A 35 7.60 20.67 5.39
C LEU A 35 8.68 19.72 5.93
N THR A 36 9.35 20.10 7.02
CA THR A 36 10.32 19.23 7.71
C THR A 36 9.63 18.00 8.31
N GLU A 37 8.45 18.16 8.89
CA GLU A 37 7.64 17.03 9.36
C GLU A 37 7.17 16.12 8.22
N GLN A 38 6.78 16.70 7.09
CA GLN A 38 6.40 15.94 5.90
C GLN A 38 7.59 15.13 5.38
N ALA A 39 8.81 15.68 5.36
CA ALA A 39 10.01 14.93 5.02
C ALA A 39 10.25 13.75 5.99
N ILE A 40 10.04 13.95 7.30
CA ILE A 40 10.11 12.86 8.29
C ILE A 40 9.04 11.79 8.02
N ALA A 41 7.83 12.20 7.63
CA ALA A 41 6.75 11.30 7.28
C ALA A 41 7.05 10.51 6.00
N LEU A 42 7.62 11.13 4.98
CA LEU A 42 8.06 10.47 3.74
C LEU A 42 9.10 9.39 4.04
N ILE A 43 10.10 9.72 4.87
CA ILE A 43 11.10 8.74 5.33
C ILE A 43 10.42 7.57 6.08
N ALA A 44 9.46 7.85 6.95
CA ALA A 44 8.76 6.82 7.71
C ALA A 44 7.92 5.89 6.82
N ASN A 45 7.42 6.40 5.69
CA ASN A 45 6.64 5.63 4.71
C ASN A 45 7.49 4.98 3.60
N GLY A 46 8.82 5.12 3.66
CA GLY A 46 9.72 4.49 2.69
C GLY A 46 9.70 5.16 1.31
N ALA A 47 9.49 6.47 1.27
CA ALA A 47 9.67 7.28 0.07
C ALA A 47 11.10 7.15 -0.49
N ASP A 48 11.26 7.46 -1.78
CA ASP A 48 12.57 7.49 -2.42
C ASP A 48 13.39 8.72 -1.99
N GLU A 49 14.68 8.68 -2.32
CA GLU A 49 15.65 9.74 -2.00
C GLU A 49 15.22 11.08 -2.58
N ASP A 50 14.75 11.09 -3.84
CA ASP A 50 14.37 12.29 -4.57
C ASP A 50 13.19 13.00 -3.89
N GLN A 51 12.14 12.26 -3.50
CA GLN A 51 10.98 12.81 -2.78
C GLN A 51 11.36 13.39 -1.42
N VAL A 52 12.29 12.75 -0.70
CA VAL A 52 12.78 13.25 0.59
C VAL A 52 13.64 14.49 0.38
N ALA A 53 14.51 14.52 -0.63
CA ALA A 53 15.36 15.65 -0.97
C ALA A 53 14.53 16.88 -1.37
N GLU A 54 13.57 16.70 -2.26
CA GLU A 54 12.64 17.73 -2.71
C GLU A 54 11.93 18.38 -1.52
N ARG A 55 11.36 17.56 -0.63
CA ARG A 55 10.63 18.09 0.54
C ARG A 55 11.54 18.82 1.54
N ILE A 56 12.80 18.40 1.67
CA ILE A 56 13.80 19.11 2.49
C ILE A 56 14.17 20.45 1.83
N GLU A 57 14.31 20.48 0.50
CA GLU A 57 14.57 21.71 -0.26
C GLU A 57 13.40 22.70 -0.09
N ASP A 58 12.16 22.22 -0.20
CA ASP A 58 10.96 23.04 0.05
C ASP A 58 11.01 23.65 1.45
N ALA A 59 11.36 22.84 2.47
CA ALA A 59 11.50 23.35 3.83
C ALA A 59 12.58 24.45 3.90
N LEU A 60 13.69 24.31 3.18
CA LEU A 60 14.74 25.33 3.11
C LEU A 60 14.34 26.57 2.30
N MET A 61 13.36 26.47 1.40
CA MET A 61 12.88 27.55 0.53
C MET A 61 11.60 28.23 1.03
N ALA A 62 10.87 27.62 1.97
CA ALA A 62 9.62 28.15 2.52
C ALA A 62 9.75 29.59 3.06
N PRO A 63 8.75 30.46 2.90
CA PRO A 63 8.83 31.83 3.41
C PRO A 63 8.86 31.92 4.93
N ASP A 64 8.15 31.04 5.64
CA ASP A 64 8.13 31.00 7.11
C ASP A 64 9.14 29.98 7.64
N LYS A 65 10.10 30.48 8.43
CA LYS A 65 11.23 29.73 8.97
C LYS A 65 11.10 29.41 10.46
N GLU A 66 9.98 29.77 11.08
CA GLU A 66 9.79 29.54 12.51
C GLU A 66 9.74 28.03 12.85
N GLY A 67 10.15 27.70 14.08
CA GLY A 67 10.04 26.32 14.60
C GLY A 67 11.06 25.30 14.07
N VAL A 68 12.01 25.69 13.19
CA VAL A 68 13.03 24.77 12.68
C VAL A 68 14.45 25.35 12.70
N THR A 69 15.43 24.50 12.96
CA THR A 69 16.86 24.84 12.87
C THR A 69 17.39 24.60 11.46
N LEU A 70 17.39 25.63 10.62
CA LEU A 70 17.72 25.53 9.18
C LEU A 70 19.12 24.98 8.89
N SER A 71 20.11 25.19 9.77
CA SER A 71 21.45 24.61 9.60
C SER A 71 21.42 23.08 9.66
N THR A 72 20.61 22.52 10.57
CA THR A 72 20.45 21.07 10.73
C THR A 72 19.63 20.48 9.57
N VAL A 73 18.64 21.22 9.06
CA VAL A 73 17.88 20.82 7.85
C VAL A 73 18.81 20.78 6.63
N ARG A 74 19.74 21.73 6.50
CA ARG A 74 20.74 21.72 5.42
C ARG A 74 21.72 20.56 5.54
N GLU A 75 22.18 20.23 6.75
CA GLU A 75 23.00 19.04 6.97
C GLU A 75 22.26 17.75 6.58
N ALA A 76 20.95 17.70 6.83
CA ALA A 76 20.11 16.60 6.38
C ALA A 76 20.06 16.53 4.84
N GLN A 77 19.91 17.67 4.15
CA GLN A 77 19.94 17.75 2.68
C GLN A 77 21.26 17.21 2.11
N GLU A 78 22.39 17.70 2.63
CA GLU A 78 23.73 17.27 2.19
C GLU A 78 23.96 15.77 2.38
N LEU A 79 23.32 15.16 3.38
CA LEU A 79 23.41 13.72 3.63
C LEU A 79 22.49 12.90 2.71
N VAL A 80 21.36 13.47 2.27
CA VAL A 80 20.48 12.84 1.28
C VAL A 80 21.19 12.82 -0.08
N GLU A 81 21.74 13.95 -0.51
CA GLU A 81 22.39 14.09 -1.84
C GLU A 81 23.71 13.32 -2.00
N GLN A 82 24.24 12.74 -0.91
CA GLN A 82 25.48 11.99 -0.95
C GLN A 82 25.31 10.61 -1.61
N PRO A 83 26.23 10.22 -2.51
CA PRO A 83 26.19 8.90 -3.12
C PRO A 83 26.33 7.81 -2.05
N GLY A 84 25.38 6.87 -2.04
CA GLY A 84 25.29 5.83 -1.01
C GLY A 84 24.16 6.05 0.00
N TYR A 85 23.17 6.89 -0.34
CA TYR A 85 21.91 6.97 0.39
C TYR A 85 21.30 5.57 0.55
N GLY A 86 21.26 5.12 1.79
CA GLY A 86 20.79 3.78 2.16
C GLY A 86 20.23 3.81 3.57
N THR A 87 19.80 2.66 4.09
CA THR A 87 19.10 2.57 5.38
C THR A 87 19.85 3.21 6.56
N ALA A 88 21.18 3.27 6.52
CA ALA A 88 21.97 3.94 7.55
C ALA A 88 21.91 5.48 7.44
N ALA A 89 21.95 6.02 6.21
CA ALA A 89 21.81 7.45 5.94
C ALA A 89 20.39 7.93 6.24
N VAL A 90 19.37 7.17 5.83
CA VAL A 90 17.95 7.45 6.11
C VAL A 90 17.70 7.67 7.62
N ARG A 91 18.29 6.84 8.48
CA ARG A 91 18.16 7.00 9.94
C ARG A 91 18.84 8.28 10.46
N GLN A 92 19.98 8.65 9.90
CA GLN A 92 20.70 9.86 10.27
C GLN A 92 19.93 11.11 9.80
N VAL A 93 19.47 11.13 8.55
CA VAL A 93 18.62 12.20 8.00
C VAL A 93 17.38 12.38 8.87
N ARG A 94 16.66 11.32 9.18
CA ARG A 94 15.50 11.40 10.10
C ARG A 94 15.88 11.96 11.46
N GLY A 95 17.04 11.59 12.00
CA GLY A 95 17.57 12.11 13.26
C GLY A 95 17.83 13.61 13.19
N LEU A 96 18.50 14.09 12.14
CA LEU A 96 18.79 15.51 11.91
C LEU A 96 17.50 16.32 11.74
N LEU A 97 16.54 15.84 10.96
CA LEU A 97 15.25 16.52 10.79
C LEU A 97 14.47 16.60 12.11
N LEU A 98 14.45 15.52 12.91
CA LEU A 98 13.83 15.55 14.23
C LEU A 98 14.54 16.50 15.20
N ASP A 99 15.87 16.51 15.19
CA ASP A 99 16.67 17.42 16.02
C ASP A 99 16.42 18.89 15.62
N SER A 100 16.25 19.16 14.32
CA SER A 100 15.94 20.50 13.81
C SER A 100 14.63 21.06 14.36
N LEU A 101 13.67 20.19 14.72
CA LEU A 101 12.39 20.52 15.35
C LEU A 101 12.45 20.49 16.90
N GLY A 102 13.65 20.38 17.50
CA GLY A 102 13.81 20.29 18.96
C GLY A 102 13.48 18.90 19.52
N GLY A 103 13.57 17.86 18.71
CA GLY A 103 13.36 16.45 19.11
C GLY A 103 11.90 16.04 19.26
N LYS A 104 10.97 16.89 18.84
CA LYS A 104 9.52 16.62 18.85
C LYS A 104 8.93 17.01 17.50
N LEU A 105 7.85 16.34 17.12
CA LEU A 105 7.05 16.75 15.97
C LEU A 105 5.99 17.74 16.49
N PRO A 106 6.02 19.03 16.08
CA PRO A 106 4.97 20.01 16.37
C PRO A 106 3.53 19.49 16.19
N SER A 107 3.29 18.68 15.17
CA SER A 107 1.99 18.12 14.80
C SER A 107 1.68 16.80 15.51
N ALA A 108 2.62 16.22 16.26
CA ALA A 108 2.30 15.04 17.04
C ALA A 108 1.28 15.44 18.11
N PRO A 109 0.13 14.72 18.19
CA PRO A 109 -0.79 14.95 19.30
C PRO A 109 -0.02 14.81 20.60
N GLU A 110 -0.25 15.71 21.56
CA GLU A 110 0.19 15.48 22.93
C GLU A 110 -0.18 14.05 23.28
N ALA A 111 0.77 13.29 23.85
CA ALA A 111 0.53 11.90 24.22
C ALA A 111 -0.64 11.88 25.20
N GLY A 112 -1.85 11.74 24.66
CA GLY A 112 -3.06 11.69 25.41
C GLY A 112 -2.94 10.51 26.34
N ARG A 113 -3.46 10.65 27.57
CA ARG A 113 -3.61 9.47 28.41
C ARG A 113 -4.49 8.50 27.61
N PRO A 114 -4.05 7.25 27.41
CA PRO A 114 -4.89 6.27 26.75
C PRO A 114 -6.22 6.23 27.50
N ALA A 115 -7.31 6.45 26.77
CA ALA A 115 -8.64 6.44 27.37
C ALA A 115 -8.82 5.09 28.06
N THR A 116 -9.05 5.12 29.38
CA THR A 116 -9.23 3.88 30.13
C THR A 116 -10.61 3.30 29.80
N GLY A 117 -10.78 1.99 29.93
CA GLY A 117 -12.07 1.34 29.63
C GLY A 117 -13.25 1.88 30.45
N GLU A 118 -12.96 2.58 31.56
CA GLU A 118 -13.94 3.29 32.39
C GLU A 118 -14.50 4.55 31.70
N GLU A 119 -13.72 5.20 30.84
CA GLU A 119 -14.10 6.45 30.15
C GLU A 119 -14.82 6.18 28.81
N THR A 120 -14.51 5.07 28.15
CA THR A 120 -15.09 4.71 26.84
C THR A 120 -16.25 3.71 26.94
N GLY A 121 -16.52 3.17 28.13
CA GLY A 121 -17.54 2.13 28.34
C GLY A 121 -17.20 0.79 27.70
N THR A 122 -16.04 0.68 27.05
CA THR A 122 -15.51 -0.57 26.48
C THR A 122 -14.48 -1.14 27.45
N SER A 123 -14.88 -2.19 28.18
CA SER A 123 -13.99 -2.97 29.06
C SER A 123 -12.97 -3.83 28.31
N VAL A 124 -12.73 -3.54 27.03
CA VAL A 124 -11.86 -4.32 26.16
C VAL A 124 -10.63 -3.47 25.89
N VAL A 125 -9.58 -3.73 26.68
CA VAL A 125 -8.22 -3.42 26.26
C VAL A 125 -8.01 -4.23 24.98
N LEU A 126 -7.88 -3.55 23.84
CA LEU A 126 -7.41 -4.23 22.64
C LEU A 126 -6.00 -4.71 22.97
N ASP A 127 -5.84 -6.03 23.10
CA ASP A 127 -4.53 -6.65 23.25
C ASP A 127 -3.59 -6.14 22.15
N GLU A 128 -2.30 -6.06 22.50
CA GLU A 128 -1.22 -5.74 21.56
C GLU A 128 -1.47 -6.40 20.21
N PHE A 129 -1.61 -5.60 19.14
CA PHE A 129 -1.81 -6.11 17.79
C PHE A 129 -0.60 -6.94 17.38
N ARG A 130 -0.69 -8.25 17.61
CA ARG A 130 0.27 -9.23 17.10
C ARG A 130 -0.25 -9.68 15.75
N PRO A 131 0.32 -9.21 14.63
CA PRO A 131 -0.06 -9.70 13.32
C PRO A 131 0.17 -11.21 13.33
N ALA A 132 -0.93 -11.95 13.21
CA ALA A 132 -0.87 -13.39 13.29
C ALA A 132 -0.13 -13.91 12.05
N ARG A 133 1.05 -14.50 12.27
CA ARG A 133 1.83 -15.12 11.20
C ARG A 133 1.31 -16.54 10.98
N GLY A 134 0.78 -16.82 9.80
CA GLY A 134 0.29 -18.15 9.41
C GLY A 134 -1.24 -18.29 9.47
N ILE A 135 -1.74 -19.51 9.33
CA ILE A 135 -3.17 -19.83 9.45
C ILE A 135 -3.54 -19.70 10.92
N SER A 136 -4.14 -18.57 11.29
CA SER A 136 -4.30 -18.18 12.69
C SER A 136 -5.73 -18.23 13.17
N ASP A 137 -6.68 -18.19 12.23
CA ASP A 137 -8.10 -18.33 12.51
C ASP A 137 -8.77 -19.38 11.61
N GLY A 138 -10.04 -19.68 11.93
CA GLY A 138 -10.84 -20.61 11.13
C GLY A 138 -11.15 -20.07 9.71
N GLY A 139 -11.11 -18.75 9.51
CA GLY A 139 -11.34 -18.11 8.23
C GLY A 139 -10.19 -18.36 7.25
N ASP A 140 -8.96 -18.20 7.71
CA ASP A 140 -7.73 -18.51 6.98
C ASP A 140 -7.71 -19.97 6.52
N ALA A 141 -8.13 -20.89 7.40
CA ALA A 141 -8.22 -22.31 7.08
C ALA A 141 -9.27 -22.59 5.99
N VAL A 142 -10.40 -21.90 6.03
CA VAL A 142 -11.46 -22.00 5.01
C VAL A 142 -10.97 -21.45 3.67
N LEU A 143 -10.31 -20.28 3.66
CA LEU A 143 -9.77 -19.67 2.45
C LEU A 143 -8.70 -20.55 1.81
N LEU A 144 -7.79 -21.11 2.62
CA LEU A 144 -6.77 -22.03 2.15
C LEU A 144 -7.36 -23.32 1.59
N GLY A 145 -8.39 -23.86 2.26
CA GLY A 145 -9.14 -25.03 1.78
C GLY A 145 -9.83 -24.77 0.44
N LEU A 146 -10.48 -23.62 0.30
CA LEU A 146 -11.11 -23.19 -0.96
C LEU A 146 -10.09 -23.04 -2.09
N GLY A 147 -8.93 -22.43 -1.81
CA GLY A 147 -7.83 -22.30 -2.78
C GLY A 147 -7.31 -23.67 -3.23
N ALA A 148 -7.05 -24.58 -2.30
CA ALA A 148 -6.61 -25.93 -2.60
C ALA A 148 -7.65 -26.71 -3.43
N ALA A 149 -8.94 -26.57 -3.10
CA ALA A 149 -10.03 -27.19 -3.84
C ALA A 149 -10.15 -26.63 -5.27
N ALA A 150 -9.96 -25.32 -5.47
CA ALA A 150 -9.96 -24.70 -6.79
C ALA A 150 -8.82 -25.22 -7.67
N ILE A 151 -7.60 -25.32 -7.11
CA ILE A 151 -6.43 -25.87 -7.81
C ILE A 151 -6.66 -27.34 -8.18
N GLY A 152 -7.09 -28.16 -7.22
CA GLY A 152 -7.36 -29.58 -7.44
C GLY A 152 -8.48 -29.80 -8.46
N GLY A 153 -9.56 -29.02 -8.37
CA GLY A 153 -10.66 -29.04 -9.32
C GLY A 153 -10.22 -28.66 -10.73
N GLY A 154 -9.41 -27.61 -10.88
CA GLY A 154 -8.86 -27.18 -12.16
C GLY A 154 -7.98 -28.24 -12.81
N LEU A 155 -7.09 -28.87 -12.04
CA LEU A 155 -6.24 -29.97 -12.53
C LEU A 155 -7.05 -31.20 -12.96
N TRP A 156 -8.04 -31.58 -12.15
CA TRP A 156 -8.92 -32.70 -12.46
C TRP A 156 -9.72 -32.45 -13.74
N LEU A 157 -10.28 -31.24 -13.88
CA LEU A 157 -11.06 -30.86 -15.05
C LEU A 157 -10.18 -30.80 -16.31
N SER A 158 -8.95 -30.26 -16.18
CA SER A 158 -7.95 -30.24 -17.24
C SER A 158 -7.60 -31.65 -17.71
N HIS A 159 -7.42 -32.59 -16.78
CA HIS A 159 -7.15 -33.98 -17.13
C HIS A 159 -8.36 -34.66 -17.79
N ARG A 160 -9.57 -34.45 -17.25
CA ARG A 160 -10.80 -35.07 -17.73
C ARG A 160 -11.26 -34.55 -19.10
N LEU A 161 -11.10 -33.26 -19.35
CA LEU A 161 -11.50 -32.62 -20.60
C LEU A 161 -10.39 -32.61 -21.65
N ARG A 162 -9.24 -33.21 -21.36
CA ARG A 162 -8.13 -33.32 -22.32
C ARG A 162 -8.57 -34.13 -23.54
N PRO A 163 -8.64 -33.52 -24.75
CA PRO A 163 -8.99 -34.28 -25.94
C PRO A 163 -7.88 -35.29 -26.26
N PRO A 164 -8.21 -36.54 -26.62
CA PRO A 164 -7.22 -37.56 -26.93
C PRO A 164 -6.51 -37.34 -28.28
N HIS A 165 -6.93 -36.36 -29.08
CA HIS A 165 -6.40 -36.14 -30.42
C HIS A 165 -5.35 -35.03 -30.41
N THR A 166 -4.10 -35.43 -30.64
CA THR A 166 -2.99 -34.50 -30.88
C THR A 166 -3.10 -33.93 -32.29
N LEU A 167 -2.75 -32.65 -32.45
CA LEU A 167 -2.74 -31.89 -33.71
C LEU A 167 -2.00 -32.58 -34.89
N ARG A 168 -1.27 -33.67 -34.63
CA ARG A 168 -0.63 -34.54 -35.64
C ARG A 168 -1.62 -35.22 -36.59
N GLU A 169 -2.85 -35.50 -36.15
CA GLU A 169 -3.86 -36.11 -37.03
C GLU A 169 -4.47 -35.10 -38.03
N LEU A 170 -4.45 -33.80 -37.71
CA LEU A 170 -4.90 -32.76 -38.63
C LEU A 170 -3.84 -32.43 -39.71
N GLU A 171 -2.55 -32.57 -39.39
CA GLU A 171 -1.46 -32.33 -40.35
C GLU A 171 -1.37 -33.43 -41.44
N HIS A 172 -1.74 -34.67 -41.11
CA HIS A 172 -1.74 -35.77 -42.09
C HIS A 172 -2.94 -35.74 -43.06
N ARG A 173 -4.06 -35.12 -42.66
CA ARG A 173 -5.25 -35.02 -43.51
C ARG A 173 -5.13 -33.92 -44.57
N ASP A 174 -4.44 -32.81 -44.25
CA ASP A 174 -4.26 -31.68 -45.19
C ASP A 174 -3.16 -31.94 -46.25
N ARG A 175 -2.15 -32.78 -45.95
CA ARG A 175 -1.16 -33.22 -46.96
C ARG A 175 -1.75 -34.19 -47.98
N GLY A 176 -2.59 -35.14 -47.55
CA GLY A 176 -3.22 -36.10 -48.45
C GLY A 176 -4.17 -35.50 -49.49
N HIS A 177 -4.73 -34.31 -49.22
CA HIS A 177 -5.64 -33.62 -50.15
C HIS A 177 -4.93 -32.71 -51.17
N ARG A 178 -3.66 -32.33 -50.97
CA ARG A 178 -2.91 -31.50 -51.93
C ARG A 178 -2.21 -32.31 -53.02
N GLU A 179 -2.05 -33.61 -52.87
CA GLU A 179 -1.38 -34.47 -53.86
C GLU A 179 -2.33 -35.03 -54.94
N THR A 180 -3.63 -34.67 -54.90
CA THR A 180 -4.66 -35.19 -55.83
C THR A 180 -5.33 -34.13 -56.70
N SER A 181 -4.73 -32.94 -56.84
CA SER A 181 -5.19 -31.91 -57.79
C SER A 181 -4.12 -31.46 -58.77
#